data_AF-A0A7C7RZE8-F1
#
_entry.id   AF-A0A7C7RZE8-F1
#
_cell.length_a   1.000
_cell.length_b   1.000
_cell.length_c   1.000
_cell.angle_alpha   90.00
_cell.angle_beta   90.00
_cell.angle_gamma   90.00
#
_symmetry.space_group_name_H-M   'P 1'
#
loop_
_entity.id
_entity.type
_entity.pdbx_description
1 polymer ?
#
loop_
_entity_poly.entity_id
_entity_poly.type
_entity_poly.pdbx_seq_one_letter_code
_entity_poly.pdbx_strand_id
1 'polypeptide(L)'
;MWEVNIAMYELRIPIPEDAIRALRVGDTVRLSGLIVTGRDAAHKYMIENFIRADIVPEEGLSLPDLIKDLEIDLIGQALDRANGV
;
A
#
# COMPACT_ATOMS: atom_id res chain seq x y z
N MET A 1 -25.06 22.12 20.65
CA MET A 1 -23.94 21.28 21.12
C MET A 1 -24.11 19.93 20.45
N TRP A 2 -23.30 19.59 19.45
CA TRP A 2 -23.31 18.25 18.87
C TRP A 2 -22.42 17.39 19.75
N GLU A 3 -22.96 16.28 20.23
CA GLU A 3 -22.20 15.30 20.98
C GLU A 3 -21.35 14.50 19.98
N VAL A 4 -20.02 14.67 20.05
CA VAL A 4 -19.08 13.92 19.21
C VAL A 4 -18.79 12.63 19.95
N ASN A 5 -19.46 11.55 19.56
CA ASN A 5 -19.13 10.22 20.06
C ASN A 5 -17.97 9.66 19.24
N ILE A 6 -16.77 9.61 19.83
CA ILE A 6 -15.58 9.04 19.20
C ILE A 6 -15.54 7.54 19.50
N ALA A 7 -15.67 6.71 18.47
CA ALA A 7 -15.60 5.27 18.61
C ALA A 7 -14.18 4.74 18.35
N MET A 8 -13.87 3.58 18.95
CA MET A 8 -12.64 2.82 18.70
C MET A 8 -12.99 1.57 17.90
N TYR A 9 -12.32 1.37 16.76
CA TYR A 9 -12.47 0.19 15.91
C TYR A 9 -11.20 -0.65 15.89
N GLU A 10 -11.36 -1.96 15.88
CA GLU A 10 -10.26 -2.90 15.63
C GLU A 10 -10.43 -3.49 14.23
N LEU A 11 -9.49 -3.21 13.33
CA LEU A 11 -9.56 -3.65 11.93
C LEU A 11 -8.41 -4.61 11.65
N ARG A 12 -8.76 -5.78 11.12
CA ARG A 12 -7.78 -6.79 10.69
C ARG A 12 -7.69 -6.83 9.17
N ILE A 13 -6.48 -6.86 8.64
CA ILE A 13 -6.20 -6.93 7.20
C ILE A 13 -6.25 -8.40 6.74
N PRO A 14 -6.91 -8.73 5.61
CA PRO A 14 -7.62 -7.83 4.69
C PRO A 14 -8.92 -7.27 5.28
N ILE A 15 -9.11 -5.95 5.15
CA ILE A 15 -10.24 -5.24 5.76
C ILE A 15 -11.44 -5.32 4.81
N PRO A 16 -12.63 -5.75 5.26
CA PRO A 16 -13.80 -5.80 4.41
C PRO A 16 -14.36 -4.39 4.17
N GLU A 17 -14.99 -4.19 3.01
CA GLU A 17 -15.46 -2.89 2.52
C GLU A 17 -16.53 -2.25 3.44
N ASP A 18 -17.40 -3.07 4.02
CA ASP A 18 -18.44 -2.63 4.95
C ASP A 18 -17.86 -2.04 6.25
N ALA A 19 -16.79 -2.64 6.78
CA ALA A 19 -16.08 -2.12 7.95
C ALA A 19 -15.43 -0.77 7.67
N ILE A 20 -14.90 -0.55 6.47
CA ILE A 20 -14.36 0.76 6.06
C ILE A 20 -15.48 1.80 5.98
N ARG A 21 -16.63 1.45 5.36
CA ARG A 21 -17.77 2.36 5.19
C ARG A 21 -18.47 2.73 6.49
N ALA A 22 -18.27 1.96 7.56
CA ALA A 22 -18.81 2.27 8.88
C ALA A 22 -18.03 3.40 9.61
N LEU A 23 -16.78 3.68 9.20
CA LEU A 23 -15.93 4.68 9.86
C LEU A 23 -16.44 6.10 9.62
N ARG A 24 -16.30 6.95 10.64
CA ARG A 24 -16.52 8.40 10.55
C ARG A 24 -15.24 9.16 10.86
N VAL A 25 -15.17 10.39 10.37
CA VAL A 25 -14.05 11.29 10.67
C VAL A 25 -13.95 11.50 12.18
N GLY A 26 -12.77 11.27 12.73
CA GLY A 26 -12.49 11.39 14.16
C GLY A 26 -12.50 10.05 14.91
N ASP A 27 -13.01 8.97 14.31
CA ASP A 27 -12.92 7.64 14.91
C ASP A 27 -11.46 7.19 15.06
N THR A 28 -11.16 6.50 16.16
CA THR A 28 -9.85 5.89 16.37
C THR A 28 -9.85 4.47 15.85
N VAL A 29 -8.78 4.08 15.17
CA VAL A 29 -8.64 2.73 14.61
C VAL A 29 -7.37 2.06 15.13
N ARG A 30 -7.48 0.79 15.51
CA ARG A 30 -6.37 -0.11 15.74
C ARG A 30 -6.27 -1.08 14.58
N LEU A 31 -5.24 -0.93 13.75
CA LEU A 31 -4.98 -1.82 12.64
C LEU A 31 -4.17 -3.03 13.08
N SER A 32 -4.45 -4.20 12.52
CA SER A 32 -3.71 -5.43 12.78
C SER A 32 -3.58 -6.27 11.51
N GLY A 33 -2.36 -6.71 11.20
CA GLY A 33 -2.07 -7.51 10.00
C GLY A 33 -0.77 -7.07 9.34
N LEU A 34 -0.52 -7.61 8.15
CA LEU A 34 0.62 -7.22 7.32
C LEU A 34 0.30 -5.92 6.59
N ILE A 35 1.13 -4.89 6.79
CA ILE A 35 1.02 -3.60 6.11
C ILE A 35 2.33 -3.37 5.37
N VAL A 36 2.23 -2.98 4.09
CA VAL A 36 3.36 -2.59 3.27
C VAL A 36 3.41 -1.06 3.23
N THR A 37 4.59 -0.48 3.40
CA THR A 37 4.80 0.97 3.27
C THR A 37 5.37 1.30 1.91
N GLY A 38 4.80 2.30 1.24
CA GLY A 38 5.30 2.83 -0.03
C GLY A 38 5.17 4.35 -0.05
N ARG A 39 6.15 5.03 -0.67
CA ARG A 39 6.13 6.49 -0.91
C ARG A 39 6.24 6.76 -2.41
N ASP A 40 6.79 7.90 -2.81
CA ASP A 40 6.79 8.38 -4.18
C ASP A 40 7.40 7.39 -5.19
N ALA A 41 8.54 6.79 -4.88
CA ALA A 41 9.20 5.81 -5.77
C ALA A 41 8.35 4.53 -5.94
N ALA A 42 7.75 4.02 -4.86
CA ALA A 42 6.89 2.85 -4.92
C ALA A 42 5.60 3.13 -5.71
N HIS A 43 4.99 4.29 -5.50
CA HIS A 43 3.83 4.71 -6.30
C HIS A 43 4.18 4.85 -7.79
N LYS A 44 5.34 5.42 -8.12
CA LYS A 44 5.82 5.55 -9.51
C LYS A 44 6.03 4.18 -10.15
N TYR A 45 6.76 3.29 -9.47
CA TYR A 45 7.02 1.93 -9.95
C TYR A 45 5.74 1.15 -10.20
N MET A 46 4.78 1.18 -9.27
CA MET A 46 3.48 0.50 -9.44
C MET A 46 2.73 1.00 -10.67
N ILE A 47 2.72 2.31 -10.89
CA ILE A 47 2.02 2.93 -12.02
C ILE A 47 2.68 2.56 -13.35
N GLU A 48 4.00 2.66 -13.44
CA GLU A 48 4.76 2.43 -14.68
C GLU A 48 4.75 0.96 -15.12
N ASN A 49 4.78 0.02 -14.16
CA ASN A 49 4.96 -1.40 -14.47
C ASN A 49 3.66 -2.22 -14.42
N PHE A 50 2.63 -1.78 -13.71
CA PHE A 50 1.42 -2.62 -13.49
C PHE A 50 0.09 -1.94 -13.85
N ILE A 51 0.01 -0.61 -13.84
CA ILE A 51 -1.27 0.11 -14.09
C ILE A 51 -1.31 0.70 -15.50
N ARG A 52 -0.21 1.32 -15.94
CA ARG A 52 -0.07 1.92 -17.28
C ARG A 52 0.69 1.05 -18.26
N ALA A 53 1.29 -0.03 -17.79
CA ALA A 53 1.84 -1.00 -18.70
C ALA A 53 0.68 -1.60 -19.52
N ASP A 54 0.81 -1.64 -20.85
CA ASP A 54 -0.05 -2.46 -21.72
C ASP A 54 0.12 -3.98 -21.43
N ILE A 55 0.93 -4.30 -20.43
CA ILE A 55 1.23 -5.64 -19.93
C ILE A 55 0.13 -5.99 -18.93
N VAL A 56 -0.84 -6.77 -19.39
CA VAL A 56 -1.61 -7.63 -18.48
C VAL A 56 -0.57 -8.60 -17.89
N PRO A 57 -0.30 -8.58 -16.57
CA PRO A 57 0.53 -9.61 -15.98
C PRO A 57 -0.11 -10.95 -16.34
N GLU A 58 0.65 -11.87 -16.95
CA GLU A 58 0.22 -13.27 -17.01
C GLU A 58 -0.22 -13.65 -15.60
N GLU A 59 -1.43 -14.19 -15.45
CA GLU A 59 -2.03 -14.52 -14.17
C GLU A 59 -0.98 -15.09 -13.21
N GLY A 60 -0.59 -14.37 -12.15
CA GLY A 60 0.29 -14.97 -11.15
C GLY A 60 1.28 -14.13 -10.37
N LEU A 61 1.38 -12.80 -10.52
CA LEU A 61 2.21 -12.03 -9.59
C LEU A 61 1.53 -11.97 -8.22
N SER A 62 2.00 -12.78 -7.28
CA SER A 62 1.51 -12.79 -5.91
C SER A 62 2.00 -11.55 -5.16
N LEU A 63 1.25 -11.09 -4.14
CA LEU A 63 1.67 -9.98 -3.26
C LEU A 63 3.13 -10.10 -2.77
N PRO A 64 3.62 -11.30 -2.38
CA PRO A 64 5.04 -11.52 -2.08
C PRO A 64 5.99 -11.18 -3.22
N ASP A 65 5.66 -11.55 -4.45
CA ASP A 65 6.51 -11.30 -5.62
C ASP A 65 6.56 -9.81 -5.95
N LEU A 66 5.43 -9.11 -5.80
CA LEU A 66 5.35 -7.64 -5.96
C LEU A 66 6.23 -6.90 -4.94
N ILE A 67 6.25 -7.37 -3.69
CA ILE A 67 7.10 -6.79 -2.63
C ILE A 67 8.58 -7.01 -2.96
N LYS A 68 8.92 -8.21 -3.45
CA LYS A 68 10.29 -8.56 -3.81
C LYS A 68 10.79 -7.74 -5.00
N ASP A 69 9.95 -7.54 -6.02
CA ASP A 69 10.28 -6.73 -7.18
C ASP A 69 10.48 -5.26 -6.81
N LEU A 70 9.62 -4.73 -5.92
CA LEU A 70 9.77 -3.37 -5.39
C LEU A 70 11.07 -3.21 -4.58
N GLU A 71 11.46 -4.22 -3.80
CA GLU A 71 12.71 -4.20 -3.03
C GLU A 71 13.93 -4.19 -3.95
N ILE A 72 13.93 -5.03 -5.00
CA ILE A 72 15.01 -5.06 -6.02
C ILE A 72 15.12 -3.72 -6.73
N ASP A 73 14.01 -3.12 -7.15
CA ASP A 73 14.02 -1.84 -7.85
C ASP A 73 14.50 -0.69 -6.96
N LEU A 74 14.10 -0.69 -5.68
CA LEU A 74 14.56 0.32 -4.71
C LEU A 74 16.07 0.20 -4.46
N ILE A 75 16.61 -1.02 -4.42
CA ILE A 75 18.05 -1.29 -4.33
C ILE A 75 18.76 -0.79 -5.60
N GLY A 76 18.21 -1.04 -6.78
CA GLY A 76 18.73 -0.52 -8.05
C GLY A 76 18.81 1.01 -8.07
N GLN A 77 17.71 1.68 -7.72
CA GLN A 77 17.66 3.15 -7.64
C GLN A 77 18.65 3.72 -6.60
N ALA A 78 18.88 3.03 -5.48
CA ALA A 78 19.86 3.44 -4.48
C ALA A 78 21.30 3.30 -4.98
N LEU A 79 21.59 2.23 -5.74
CA LEU A 79 22.88 2.00 -6.40
C LEU A 79 23.15 3.05 -7.49
N ASP A 80 22.15 3.37 -8.32
CA ASP A 80 22.29 4.40 -9.36
C ASP A 80 22.64 5.77 -8.78
N ARG A 81 21.97 6.15 -7.67
CA ARG A 81 22.27 7.39 -6.93
C ARG A 81 23.64 7.39 -6.27
N ALA A 82 24.12 6.24 -5.78
CA ALA A 82 25.45 6.12 -5.18
C ALA A 82 26.57 6.16 -6.23
N ASN A 83 26.29 5.72 -7.46
CA ASN A 83 27.23 5.70 -8.58
C ASN A 83 27.21 6.99 -9.43
N GLY A 84 26.33 7.95 -9.12
CA GLY A 84 26.39 9.31 -9.66
C GLY A 84 26.11 9.41 -11.15
N VAL A 85 25.13 8.66 -11.67
CA VAL A 85 24.52 8.91 -12.98
C VAL A 85 23.28 9.78 -12.82
#